data_AF-B9NPC0-F1
#
_entry.id   AF-B9NPC0-F1
#
_cell.length_a   1.000
_cell.length_b   1.000
_cell.length_c   1.000
_cell.angle_alpha   90.00
_cell.angle_beta   90.00
_cell.angle_gamma   90.00
#
_symmetry.space_group_name_H-M   'P 1'
#
loop_
_entity.id
_entity.type
_entity.pdbx_description
1 polymer ?
#
loop_
_entity_poly.entity_id
_entity_poly.type
_entity_poly.pdbx_seq_one_letter_code
_entity_poly.pdbx_strand_id
1 'polypeptide(L)'
;MFHDSSPRGCCPWRKSKKYNYNQGVDMAILQKISTRHIIIAVALLNLIMIFHGEVFRDLPAKHYREGSVGTHISIILLFLVGFTSLQIFLGRRDQIIWLLIGLGFVFLALDDWFMIHENIDKAIHHWFGIKQTSLTDRIDDLLIALYGLIGAFFLYRYRAEILRYDRFLRFLGIGFGILVASIVLDILSNDQAVLQWLGFSKTAALDIKLWLVAIEEVCKLMGGAVFLSGFLHVLRQVENTPPETIDLALQTTSAQSGR
;
A
#
# COMPACT_ATOMS: atom_id res chain seq x y z
N MET A 1 15.49 54.80 32.18
CA MET A 1 16.60 55.27 31.34
C MET A 1 17.57 54.12 31.15
N PHE A 2 17.27 53.22 30.22
CA PHE A 2 18.27 52.38 29.53
C PHE A 2 17.67 52.06 28.16
N HIS A 3 18.18 52.80 27.18
CA HIS A 3 18.12 52.49 25.77
C HIS A 3 18.88 51.18 25.53
N ASP A 4 18.28 50.24 24.80
CA ASP A 4 18.99 49.71 23.64
C ASP A 4 17.99 49.31 22.55
N SER A 5 18.18 49.96 21.42
CA SER A 5 17.36 49.93 20.23
C SER A 5 18.25 49.42 19.12
N SER A 6 18.24 48.10 18.89
CA SER A 6 18.89 47.50 17.73
C SER A 6 17.83 47.03 16.72
N PRO A 7 17.83 47.58 15.49
CA PRO A 7 16.93 47.14 14.43
C PRO A 7 17.44 45.80 13.89
N ARG A 8 16.68 44.73 14.12
CA ARG A 8 16.96 43.42 13.54
C ARG A 8 16.81 43.52 12.02
N GLY A 9 17.94 43.42 11.35
CA GLY A 9 18.10 43.61 9.92
C GLY A 9 17.21 42.69 9.08
N CYS A 10 16.59 43.30 8.08
CA CYS A 10 15.95 42.65 6.96
C CYS A 10 16.89 41.62 6.32
N CYS A 11 16.56 40.33 6.38
CA CYS A 11 17.22 39.29 5.59
C CYS A 11 16.76 39.41 4.11
N PRO A 12 17.61 39.85 3.16
CA PRO A 12 17.19 40.11 1.77
C PRO A 12 17.14 38.88 0.86
N TRP A 13 17.36 37.67 1.38
CA TRP A 13 17.72 36.52 0.54
C TRP A 13 16.82 35.30 0.76
N ARG A 14 15.55 35.42 0.43
CA ARG A 14 14.77 34.24 0.02
C ARG A 14 13.96 34.57 -1.22
N LYS A 15 14.68 34.76 -2.34
CA LYS A 15 14.07 34.69 -3.67
C LYS A 15 13.53 33.27 -3.84
N SER A 16 12.24 33.08 -3.56
CA SER A 16 11.54 31.83 -3.86
C SER A 16 11.63 31.66 -5.37
N LYS A 17 12.44 30.69 -5.82
CA LYS A 17 12.36 30.25 -7.21
C LYS A 17 10.93 29.75 -7.38
N LYS A 18 10.10 30.52 -8.10
CA LYS A 18 8.82 30.03 -8.62
C LYS A 18 9.17 28.88 -9.57
N TYR A 19 9.20 27.67 -9.04
CA TYR A 19 9.31 26.48 -9.84
C TYR A 19 8.04 26.41 -10.68
N ASN A 20 8.20 26.61 -11.99
CA ASN A 20 7.11 26.54 -12.94
C ASN A 20 6.71 25.06 -13.04
N TYR A 21 5.71 24.66 -12.25
CA TYR A 21 5.28 23.27 -12.05
C TYR A 21 4.61 22.66 -13.31
N ASN A 22 4.55 23.40 -14.42
CA ASN A 22 3.79 23.07 -15.63
C ASN A 22 4.45 22.07 -16.60
N GLN A 23 5.47 21.30 -16.20
CA GLN A 23 6.17 20.38 -17.13
C GLN A 23 6.25 18.90 -16.73
N GLY A 24 5.60 18.46 -15.65
CA GLY A 24 5.78 17.09 -15.16
C GLY A 24 4.56 16.19 -15.31
N VAL A 25 4.40 15.54 -16.47
CA VAL A 25 3.42 14.47 -16.76
C VAL A 25 1.96 14.94 -16.75
N ASP A 26 1.17 14.50 -17.73
CA ASP A 26 -0.26 14.86 -17.87
C ASP A 26 -1.10 14.17 -16.77
N MET A 27 -0.95 14.62 -15.52
CA MET A 27 -1.62 14.12 -14.31
C MET A 27 -3.15 14.28 -14.35
N ALA A 28 -3.65 14.99 -15.38
CA ALA A 28 -5.05 15.16 -15.68
C ALA A 28 -5.81 13.83 -15.82
N ILE A 29 -5.14 12.75 -16.21
CA ILE A 29 -5.77 11.42 -16.36
C ILE A 29 -6.12 10.83 -14.99
N LEU A 30 -5.17 10.77 -14.05
CA LEU A 30 -5.39 10.19 -12.71
C LEU A 30 -6.36 11.02 -11.86
N GLN A 31 -6.44 12.33 -12.11
CA GLN A 31 -7.41 13.20 -11.44
C GLN A 31 -8.87 12.89 -11.79
N LYS A 32 -9.13 12.53 -13.05
CA LYS A 32 -10.50 12.27 -13.53
C LYS A 32 -11.09 10.94 -13.03
N ILE A 33 -10.23 9.98 -12.68
CA ILE A 33 -10.67 8.64 -12.27
C ILE A 33 -11.24 8.69 -10.85
N SER A 34 -12.56 8.76 -10.66
CA SER A 34 -13.13 8.71 -9.31
C SER A 34 -12.72 7.43 -8.57
N THR A 35 -12.40 7.54 -7.28
CA THR A 35 -11.90 6.43 -6.45
C THR A 35 -12.87 5.23 -6.43
N ARG A 36 -14.17 5.51 -6.56
CA ARG A 36 -15.20 4.47 -6.66
C ARG A 36 -15.02 3.60 -7.89
N HIS A 37 -14.58 4.16 -9.02
CA HIS A 37 -14.38 3.39 -10.25
C HIS A 37 -13.23 2.39 -10.11
N ILE A 38 -12.17 2.72 -9.36
CA ILE A 38 -11.05 1.79 -9.14
C ILE A 38 -11.53 0.57 -8.36
N ILE A 39 -12.24 0.79 -7.24
CA ILE A 39 -12.78 -0.28 -6.42
C ILE A 39 -13.77 -1.14 -7.21
N ILE A 40 -14.69 -0.51 -7.95
CA ILE A 40 -15.67 -1.21 -8.79
C ILE A 40 -14.97 -2.00 -9.91
N ALA A 41 -13.97 -1.41 -10.58
CA ALA A 41 -13.25 -2.08 -11.65
C ALA A 41 -12.52 -3.32 -11.15
N VAL A 42 -11.81 -3.23 -10.01
CA VAL A 42 -11.13 -4.39 -9.41
C VAL A 42 -12.13 -5.44 -8.93
N ALA A 43 -13.26 -5.02 -8.34
CA ALA A 43 -14.33 -5.94 -7.95
C ALA A 43 -14.94 -6.68 -9.16
N LEU A 44 -15.21 -5.97 -10.26
CA LEU A 44 -15.71 -6.57 -11.49
C LEU A 44 -14.69 -7.52 -12.12
N LEU A 45 -13.41 -7.16 -12.10
CA LEU A 45 -12.33 -8.01 -12.60
C LEU A 45 -12.25 -9.32 -11.79
N ASN A 46 -12.32 -9.23 -10.45
CA ASN A 46 -12.41 -10.41 -9.58
C ASN A 46 -13.64 -11.28 -9.89
N LEU A 47 -14.80 -10.67 -10.09
CA LEU A 47 -16.02 -11.39 -10.45
C LEU A 47 -15.88 -12.10 -11.80
N ILE A 48 -15.27 -11.45 -12.79
CA ILE A 48 -15.00 -12.04 -14.10
C ILE A 48 -14.04 -13.24 -13.95
N MET A 49 -12.97 -13.13 -13.16
CA MET A 49 -12.03 -14.23 -12.93
C MET A 49 -12.67 -15.42 -12.23
N ILE A 50 -13.53 -15.19 -11.23
CA ILE A 50 -14.30 -16.25 -10.56
C ILE A 50 -15.26 -16.92 -11.54
N PHE A 51 -16.06 -16.11 -12.26
CA PHE A 51 -17.03 -16.62 -13.22
C PHE A 51 -16.37 -17.41 -14.35
N HIS A 52 -15.23 -16.91 -14.85
CA HIS A 52 -14.44 -17.61 -15.87
C HIS A 52 -13.90 -18.94 -15.34
N GLY A 53 -13.42 -19.02 -14.10
CA GLY A 53 -13.07 -20.29 -13.46
C GLY A 53 -14.24 -21.28 -13.50
N GLU A 54 -15.37 -20.90 -12.89
CA GLU A 54 -16.54 -21.76 -12.77
C GLU A 54 -17.09 -22.25 -14.12
N VAL A 55 -17.21 -21.36 -15.12
CA VAL A 55 -17.80 -21.70 -16.43
C VAL A 55 -16.93 -22.68 -17.21
N PHE A 56 -15.62 -22.52 -17.17
CA PHE A 56 -14.69 -23.36 -17.92
C PHE A 56 -14.29 -24.65 -17.17
N ARG A 57 -14.96 -24.95 -16.04
CA ARG A 57 -14.60 -26.03 -15.10
C ARG A 57 -13.14 -25.97 -14.65
N ASP A 58 -12.57 -24.78 -14.70
CA ASP A 58 -11.26 -24.48 -14.13
C ASP A 58 -11.49 -24.05 -12.68
N LEU A 59 -10.73 -24.57 -11.73
CA LEU A 59 -10.83 -24.12 -10.34
C LEU A 59 -10.59 -22.59 -10.29
N PRO A 60 -11.44 -21.78 -9.62
CA PRO A 60 -11.27 -20.32 -9.55
C PRO A 60 -9.85 -19.89 -9.15
N ALA A 61 -9.24 -20.66 -8.24
CA ALA A 61 -7.87 -20.50 -7.78
C ALA A 61 -6.81 -20.46 -8.91
N LYS A 62 -7.09 -21.02 -10.09
CA LYS A 62 -6.15 -21.02 -11.24
C LYS A 62 -5.80 -19.61 -11.71
N HIS A 63 -6.75 -18.68 -11.67
CA HIS A 63 -6.54 -17.27 -12.05
C HIS A 63 -5.80 -16.45 -11.00
N TYR A 64 -5.55 -17.06 -9.84
CA TYR A 64 -4.86 -16.46 -8.71
C TYR A 64 -3.60 -17.22 -8.32
N ARG A 65 -3.16 -18.18 -9.14
CA ARG A 65 -1.86 -18.83 -8.94
C ARG A 65 -0.74 -17.81 -9.12
N GLU A 66 0.40 -18.10 -8.51
CA GLU A 66 1.60 -17.31 -8.75
C GLU A 66 1.93 -17.22 -10.24
N GLY A 67 2.28 -16.02 -10.71
CA GLY A 67 2.53 -15.72 -12.12
C GLY A 67 1.27 -15.65 -13.00
N SER A 68 0.07 -15.73 -12.42
CA SER A 68 -1.19 -15.62 -13.16
C SER A 68 -1.71 -14.18 -13.24
N VAL A 69 -2.90 -13.99 -13.81
CA VAL A 69 -3.52 -12.67 -14.00
C VAL A 69 -3.68 -11.92 -12.67
N GLY A 70 -4.07 -12.61 -11.59
CA GLY A 70 -4.18 -12.03 -10.25
C GLY A 70 -2.88 -11.36 -9.78
N THR A 71 -1.76 -12.07 -9.91
CA THR A 71 -0.42 -11.57 -9.55
C THR A 71 -0.07 -10.28 -10.31
N HIS A 72 -0.32 -10.25 -11.63
CA HIS A 72 -0.04 -9.07 -12.44
C HIS A 72 -0.88 -7.86 -12.03
N ILE A 73 -2.17 -8.07 -11.72
CA ILE A 73 -3.05 -7.01 -11.23
C ILE A 73 -2.54 -6.49 -9.88
N SER A 74 -2.15 -7.38 -8.96
CA SER A 74 -1.59 -6.99 -7.66
C SER A 74 -0.36 -6.11 -7.81
N ILE A 75 0.60 -6.54 -8.65
CA ILE A 75 1.83 -5.79 -8.92
C ILE A 75 1.53 -4.40 -9.48
N ILE A 76 0.58 -4.30 -10.42
CA ILE A 76 0.14 -3.01 -10.96
C ILE A 76 -0.47 -2.14 -9.86
N LEU A 77 -1.33 -2.68 -9.00
CA LEU A 77 -1.93 -1.94 -7.90
C LEU A 77 -0.87 -1.44 -6.91
N LEU A 78 0.05 -2.30 -6.48
CA LEU A 78 1.16 -1.94 -5.59
C LEU A 78 2.04 -0.85 -6.22
N PHE A 79 2.40 -1.00 -7.49
CA PHE A 79 3.19 -0.01 -8.21
C PHE A 79 2.45 1.33 -8.31
N LEU A 80 1.14 1.33 -8.62
CA LEU A 80 0.33 2.54 -8.68
C LEU A 80 0.20 3.22 -7.30
N VAL A 81 0.10 2.46 -6.22
CA VAL A 81 0.13 3.00 -4.85
C VAL A 81 1.47 3.68 -4.59
N GLY A 82 2.58 2.99 -4.86
CA GLY A 82 3.92 3.51 -4.68
C GLY A 82 4.17 4.77 -5.50
N PHE A 83 3.82 4.74 -6.78
CA PHE A 83 3.91 5.89 -7.68
C PHE A 83 3.07 7.08 -7.20
N THR A 84 1.82 6.85 -6.79
CA THR A 84 0.95 7.91 -6.26
C THR A 84 1.55 8.54 -5.00
N SER A 85 2.14 7.73 -4.11
CA SER A 85 2.84 8.23 -2.92
C SER A 85 4.07 9.07 -3.27
N LEU A 86 4.84 8.68 -4.29
CA LEU A 86 5.97 9.49 -4.78
C LEU A 86 5.49 10.83 -5.36
N GLN A 87 4.34 10.86 -6.06
CA GLN A 87 3.74 12.11 -6.54
C GLN A 87 3.31 13.03 -5.39
N ILE A 88 2.73 12.47 -4.32
CA ILE A 88 2.41 13.23 -3.11
C ILE A 88 3.69 13.83 -2.51
N PHE A 89 4.77 13.06 -2.43
CA PHE A 89 6.07 13.56 -1.97
C PHE A 89 6.61 14.71 -2.85
N LEU A 90 6.48 14.63 -4.17
CA LEU A 90 6.92 15.71 -5.05
C LEU A 90 6.17 17.02 -4.82
N GLY A 91 4.87 16.93 -4.49
CA GLY A 91 4.04 18.08 -4.06
C GLY A 91 4.29 18.52 -2.61
N ARG A 92 4.89 17.67 -1.78
CA ARG A 92 5.14 17.87 -0.34
C ARG A 92 6.54 17.43 0.05
N ARG A 93 7.56 18.06 -0.56
CA ARG A 93 8.97 17.62 -0.45
C ARG A 93 9.52 17.63 0.99
N ASP A 94 8.89 18.38 1.88
CA ASP A 94 9.19 18.43 3.31
C ASP A 94 8.68 17.20 4.09
N GLN A 95 7.83 16.37 3.47
CA GLN A 95 7.16 15.24 4.10
C GLN A 95 7.75 13.91 3.61
N ILE A 96 8.92 13.56 4.13
CA ILE A 96 9.69 12.34 3.75
C ILE A 96 8.92 11.02 3.90
N ILE A 97 7.88 10.97 4.73
CA ILE A 97 7.05 9.77 4.88
C ILE A 97 6.45 9.30 3.56
N TRP A 98 6.02 10.21 2.68
CA TRP A 98 5.45 9.86 1.39
C TRP A 98 6.48 9.25 0.44
N LEU A 99 7.74 9.66 0.55
CA LEU A 99 8.86 9.02 -0.16
C LEU A 99 9.09 7.60 0.36
N LEU A 100 9.16 7.42 1.69
CA LEU A 100 9.39 6.12 2.31
C LEU A 100 8.28 5.11 1.97
N ILE A 101 7.02 5.53 2.06
CA ILE A 101 5.87 4.72 1.66
C ILE A 101 5.94 4.39 0.17
N GLY A 102 6.24 5.39 -0.67
CA GLY A 102 6.35 5.19 -2.11
C GLY A 102 7.40 4.16 -2.50
N LEU A 103 8.60 4.28 -1.92
CA LEU A 103 9.69 3.31 -2.10
C LEU A 103 9.32 1.93 -1.55
N GLY A 104 8.65 1.86 -0.39
CA GLY A 104 8.19 0.59 0.19
C GLY A 104 7.22 -0.16 -0.72
N PHE A 105 6.20 0.52 -1.26
CA PHE A 105 5.24 -0.10 -2.19
C PHE A 105 5.86 -0.47 -3.55
N VAL A 106 6.77 0.37 -4.07
CA VAL A 106 7.52 0.00 -5.29
C VAL A 106 8.39 -1.23 -5.02
N PHE A 107 9.05 -1.31 -3.86
CA PHE A 107 9.81 -2.49 -3.47
C PHE A 107 8.92 -3.74 -3.38
N LEU A 108 7.75 -3.67 -2.73
CA LEU A 108 6.79 -4.79 -2.68
C LEU A 108 6.35 -5.23 -4.08
N ALA A 109 6.06 -4.29 -4.99
CA ALA A 109 5.70 -4.61 -6.36
C ALA A 109 6.83 -5.34 -7.11
N LEU A 110 8.08 -4.94 -6.87
CA LEU A 110 9.25 -5.60 -7.47
C LEU A 110 9.54 -6.96 -6.81
N ASP A 111 9.31 -7.07 -5.50
CA ASP A 111 9.42 -8.33 -4.76
C ASP A 111 8.45 -9.36 -5.31
N ASP A 112 7.17 -9.00 -5.48
CA ASP A 112 6.16 -9.85 -6.11
C ASP A 112 6.51 -10.20 -7.58
N TRP A 113 7.09 -9.26 -8.33
CA TRP A 113 7.46 -9.49 -9.73
C TRP A 113 8.68 -10.42 -9.90
N PHE A 114 9.68 -10.29 -9.02
CA PHE A 114 10.93 -11.04 -9.09
C PHE A 114 11.00 -12.19 -8.08
N MET A 115 9.95 -12.40 -7.29
CA MET A 115 9.84 -13.41 -6.24
C MET A 115 11.08 -13.36 -5.32
N ILE A 116 11.45 -12.14 -4.86
CA ILE A 116 12.71 -11.96 -4.12
C ILE A 116 12.62 -12.69 -2.78
N HIS A 117 11.51 -12.59 -2.06
CA HIS A 117 11.27 -13.31 -0.82
C HIS A 117 11.38 -14.84 -0.99
N GLU A 118 10.86 -15.41 -2.08
CA GLU A 118 11.01 -16.84 -2.35
C GLU A 118 12.46 -17.24 -2.64
N ASN A 119 13.17 -16.42 -3.42
CA ASN A 119 14.56 -16.69 -3.76
C ASN A 119 15.45 -16.61 -2.53
N ILE A 120 15.14 -15.72 -1.58
CA ILE A 120 15.81 -15.65 -0.28
C ILE A 120 15.51 -16.91 0.54
N ASP A 121 14.25 -17.35 0.61
CA ASP A 121 13.89 -18.58 1.31
C ASP A 121 14.64 -19.81 0.76
N LYS A 122 14.59 -20.00 -0.56
CA LYS A 122 15.34 -21.07 -1.25
C LYS A 122 16.85 -21.00 -0.97
N ALA A 123 17.42 -19.80 -0.90
CA ALA A 123 18.83 -19.61 -0.57
C ALA A 123 19.15 -19.97 0.89
N ILE A 124 18.28 -19.59 1.84
CA ILE A 124 18.42 -19.96 3.27
C ILE A 124 18.38 -21.48 3.41
N HIS A 125 17.39 -22.14 2.81
CA HIS A 125 17.29 -23.60 2.80
C HIS A 125 18.54 -24.27 2.25
N HIS A 126 19.07 -23.75 1.15
CA HIS A 126 20.28 -24.26 0.52
C HIS A 126 21.52 -24.08 1.41
N TRP A 127 21.74 -22.88 1.98
CA TRP A 127 22.95 -22.57 2.75
C TRP A 127 22.98 -23.23 4.13
N PHE A 128 21.84 -23.39 4.79
CA PHE A 128 21.77 -24.00 6.13
C PHE A 128 21.49 -25.50 6.10
N GLY A 129 21.25 -26.10 4.93
CA GLY A 129 20.93 -27.53 4.80
C GLY A 129 19.64 -27.93 5.52
N ILE A 130 18.72 -26.98 5.72
CA ILE A 130 17.45 -27.19 6.41
C ILE A 130 16.50 -27.87 5.41
N LYS A 131 15.94 -29.03 5.78
CA LYS A 131 14.89 -29.67 4.97
C LYS A 131 13.63 -28.81 4.97
N GLN A 132 13.03 -28.63 3.80
CA GLN A 132 11.70 -28.04 3.66
C GLN A 132 10.69 -28.87 4.45
N THR A 133 10.03 -28.19 5.37
CA THR A 133 8.98 -28.70 6.26
C THR A 133 7.90 -27.62 6.32
N SER A 134 6.67 -27.98 6.68
CA SER A 134 5.57 -27.03 6.79
C SER A 134 5.81 -25.85 7.74
N LEU A 135 6.83 -25.92 8.60
CA LEU A 135 7.25 -24.83 9.48
C LEU A 135 8.30 -23.92 8.82
N THR A 136 9.24 -24.51 8.09
CA THR A 136 10.33 -23.78 7.43
C THR A 136 9.88 -23.13 6.14
N ASP A 137 8.87 -23.71 5.47
CA ASP A 137 8.22 -23.15 4.28
C ASP A 137 7.36 -21.91 4.60
N ARG A 138 7.51 -21.32 5.79
CA ARG A 138 6.84 -20.08 6.26
C ARG A 138 7.83 -18.94 6.50
N ILE A 139 9.09 -19.11 6.08
CA ILE A 139 10.11 -18.05 6.21
C ILE A 139 9.77 -16.88 5.27
N ASP A 140 9.16 -17.16 4.12
CA ASP A 140 8.54 -16.18 3.23
C ASP A 140 7.44 -15.35 3.95
N ASP A 141 6.52 -15.99 4.67
CA ASP A 141 5.50 -15.31 5.48
C ASP A 141 6.14 -14.36 6.50
N LEU A 142 7.24 -14.80 7.13
CA LEU A 142 7.99 -14.00 8.10
C LEU A 142 8.68 -12.80 7.43
N LEU A 143 9.21 -12.94 6.22
CA LEU A 143 9.80 -11.83 5.44
C LEU A 143 8.73 -10.79 5.10
N ILE A 144 7.55 -11.23 4.62
CA ILE A 144 6.43 -10.34 4.32
C ILE A 144 5.95 -9.62 5.59
N ALA A 145 5.82 -10.35 6.72
CA ALA A 145 5.47 -9.76 8.00
C ALA A 145 6.49 -8.71 8.47
N LEU A 146 7.79 -8.97 8.25
CA LEU A 146 8.85 -8.01 8.56
C LEU A 146 8.73 -6.72 7.73
N TYR A 147 8.43 -6.82 6.43
CA TYR A 147 8.15 -5.65 5.60
C TYR A 147 6.97 -4.84 6.14
N GLY A 148 5.89 -5.54 6.54
CA GLY A 148 4.73 -4.93 7.17
C GLY A 148 5.07 -4.19 8.47
N LEU A 149 5.92 -4.78 9.33
CA LEU A 149 6.37 -4.16 10.58
C LEU A 149 7.21 -2.91 10.34
N ILE A 150 8.10 -2.93 9.36
CA ILE A 150 8.88 -1.75 8.96
C ILE A 150 7.95 -0.63 8.48
N GLY A 151 6.96 -0.95 7.64
CA GLY A 151 5.93 0.00 7.19
C GLY A 151 5.13 0.59 8.36
N ALA A 152 4.67 -0.27 9.29
CA ALA A 152 3.94 0.15 10.48
C ALA A 152 4.77 1.06 11.39
N PHE A 153 6.07 0.77 11.55
CA PHE A 153 7.00 1.61 12.30
C PHE A 153 7.08 3.03 11.70
N PHE A 154 7.22 3.15 10.38
CA PHE A 154 7.25 4.47 9.73
C PHE A 154 5.91 5.20 9.83
N LEU A 155 4.78 4.51 9.63
CA LEU A 155 3.45 5.10 9.83
C LEU A 155 3.27 5.63 11.26
N TYR A 156 3.71 4.87 12.26
CA TYR A 156 3.67 5.30 13.66
C TYR A 156 4.58 6.50 13.94
N ARG A 157 5.82 6.47 13.42
CA ARG A 157 6.83 7.53 13.61
C ARG A 157 6.44 8.86 12.97
N TYR A 158 5.71 8.81 11.85
CA TYR A 158 5.24 9.97 11.10
C TYR A 158 3.72 10.18 11.19
N ARG A 159 3.07 9.60 12.22
CA ARG A 159 1.61 9.64 12.39
C ARG A 159 1.02 11.05 12.35
N ALA A 160 1.76 12.07 12.78
CA ALA A 160 1.29 13.45 12.79
C ALA A 160 0.96 13.99 11.38
N GLU A 161 1.71 13.56 10.35
CA GLU A 161 1.40 13.92 8.96
C GLU A 161 0.23 13.08 8.43
N ILE A 162 0.21 11.78 8.72
CA ILE A 162 -0.83 10.85 8.25
C ILE A 162 -2.20 11.20 8.82
N LEU A 163 -2.26 11.58 10.11
CA LEU A 163 -3.49 11.96 10.80
C LEU A 163 -4.13 13.26 10.27
N ARG A 164 -3.43 14.04 9.41
CA ARG A 164 -4.02 15.23 8.77
C ARG A 164 -5.06 14.89 7.71
N TYR A 165 -5.11 13.63 7.26
CA TYR A 165 -5.95 13.19 6.16
C TYR A 165 -7.01 12.19 6.66
N ASP A 166 -8.07 12.68 7.33
CA ASP A 166 -9.10 11.81 7.96
C ASP A 166 -9.71 10.78 7.00
N ARG A 167 -9.96 11.19 5.74
CA ARG A 167 -10.50 10.29 4.72
C ARG A 167 -9.48 9.21 4.33
N PHE A 168 -8.20 9.54 4.26
CA PHE A 168 -7.13 8.58 4.03
C PHE A 168 -7.07 7.54 5.15
N LEU A 169 -7.22 7.95 6.42
CA LEU A 169 -7.25 7.02 7.56
C LEU A 169 -8.37 5.98 7.44
N ARG A 170 -9.55 6.36 6.92
CA ARG A 170 -10.65 5.42 6.69
C ARG A 170 -10.29 4.39 5.62
N PHE A 171 -9.73 4.84 4.49
CA PHE A 171 -9.24 3.93 3.45
C PHE A 171 -8.13 3.02 3.98
N LEU A 172 -7.18 3.57 4.74
CA LEU A 172 -6.09 2.83 5.34
C LEU A 172 -6.62 1.75 6.31
N GLY A 173 -7.55 2.10 7.18
CA GLY A 173 -8.19 1.17 8.12
C GLY A 173 -8.97 0.06 7.42
N ILE A 174 -9.76 0.38 6.39
CA ILE A 174 -10.49 -0.62 5.59
C ILE A 174 -9.51 -1.53 4.85
N GLY A 175 -8.50 -0.96 4.20
CA GLY A 175 -7.48 -1.71 3.46
C GLY A 175 -6.71 -2.66 4.36
N PHE A 176 -6.26 -2.21 5.54
CA PHE A 176 -5.64 -3.07 6.54
C PHE A 176 -6.59 -4.15 7.07
N GLY A 177 -7.86 -3.82 7.30
CA GLY A 177 -8.86 -4.82 7.71
C GLY A 177 -9.01 -5.94 6.68
N ILE A 178 -9.05 -5.60 5.39
CA ILE A 178 -9.11 -6.57 4.29
C ILE A 178 -7.81 -7.38 4.19
N LEU A 179 -6.64 -6.74 4.34
CA LEU A 179 -5.34 -7.43 4.34
C LEU A 179 -5.20 -8.41 5.51
N VAL A 180 -5.65 -8.03 6.70
CA VAL A 180 -5.67 -8.95 7.85
C VAL A 180 -6.60 -10.12 7.58
N ALA A 181 -7.76 -9.88 6.96
CA ALA A 181 -8.65 -10.95 6.53
C ALA A 181 -7.99 -11.90 5.52
N SER A 182 -7.22 -11.40 4.55
CA SER A 182 -6.49 -12.27 3.63
C SER A 182 -5.44 -13.11 4.35
N ILE A 183 -4.68 -12.55 5.29
CA ILE A 183 -3.71 -13.33 6.08
C ILE A 183 -4.41 -14.45 6.89
N VAL A 184 -5.58 -14.16 7.48
CA VAL A 184 -6.35 -15.19 8.19
C VAL A 184 -6.82 -16.29 7.23
N LEU A 185 -7.27 -15.92 6.03
CA LEU A 185 -7.69 -16.88 5.01
C LEU A 185 -6.52 -17.75 4.53
N ASP A 186 -5.33 -17.17 4.35
CA ASP A 186 -4.11 -17.90 4.01
C ASP A 186 -3.77 -18.94 5.09
N ILE A 187 -3.73 -18.54 6.38
CA ILE A 187 -3.48 -19.46 7.48
C ILE A 187 -4.48 -20.63 7.49
N LEU A 188 -5.75 -20.36 7.20
CA LEU A 188 -6.81 -21.37 7.12
C LEU A 188 -6.73 -22.24 5.87
N SER A 189 -6.22 -21.71 4.76
CA SER A 189 -6.11 -22.42 3.48
C SER A 189 -4.85 -23.29 3.39
N ASN A 190 -3.80 -22.92 4.12
CA ASN A 190 -2.50 -23.56 4.03
C ASN A 190 -2.51 -24.97 4.64
N ASP A 191 -3.12 -25.16 5.82
CA ASP A 191 -3.13 -26.46 6.53
C ASP A 191 -4.42 -27.29 6.33
N GLN A 192 -4.32 -28.35 5.50
CA GLN A 192 -5.42 -29.29 5.31
C GLN A 192 -5.80 -30.04 6.61
N ALA A 193 -4.88 -30.17 7.57
CA ALA A 193 -5.15 -30.80 8.84
C ALA A 193 -6.19 -30.02 9.66
N VAL A 194 -6.23 -28.68 9.56
CA VAL A 194 -7.25 -27.86 10.23
C VAL A 194 -8.65 -28.20 9.71
N LEU A 195 -8.82 -28.29 8.38
CA LEU A 195 -10.10 -28.66 7.78
C LEU A 195 -10.50 -30.11 8.10
N GLN A 196 -9.54 -31.04 8.11
CA GLN A 196 -9.81 -32.43 8.50
C GLN A 196 -10.16 -32.54 10.00
N TRP A 197 -9.51 -31.75 10.86
CA TRP A 197 -9.81 -31.68 12.29
C TRP A 197 -11.22 -31.14 12.56
N LEU A 198 -11.70 -30.22 11.73
CA LEU A 198 -13.09 -29.75 11.74
C LEU A 198 -14.12 -30.79 11.23
N GLY A 199 -13.66 -31.98 10.80
CA GLY A 199 -14.52 -33.10 10.40
C GLY A 199 -14.86 -33.16 8.92
N PHE A 200 -14.25 -32.32 8.07
CA PHE A 200 -14.45 -32.40 6.62
C PHE A 200 -13.74 -33.61 6.01
N SER A 201 -14.39 -34.27 5.04
CA SER A 201 -13.75 -35.33 4.25
C SER A 201 -12.57 -34.78 3.46
N LYS A 202 -11.62 -35.63 3.06
CA LYS A 202 -10.44 -35.19 2.29
C LYS A 202 -10.79 -34.46 0.99
N THR A 203 -11.83 -34.90 0.31
CA THR A 203 -12.32 -34.27 -0.93
C THR A 203 -12.97 -32.93 -0.65
N ALA A 204 -13.88 -32.86 0.33
CA ALA A 204 -14.52 -31.60 0.72
C ALA A 204 -13.50 -30.57 1.24
N ALA A 205 -12.50 -31.00 2.01
CA ALA A 205 -11.42 -30.15 2.48
C ALA A 205 -10.59 -29.56 1.33
N LEU A 206 -10.37 -30.32 0.25
CA LEU A 206 -9.67 -29.83 -0.94
C LEU A 206 -10.50 -28.76 -1.66
N ASP A 207 -11.79 -29.01 -1.86
CA ASP A 207 -12.69 -28.05 -2.52
C ASP A 207 -12.79 -26.75 -1.71
N ILE A 208 -12.96 -26.85 -0.39
CA ILE A 208 -12.98 -25.70 0.52
C ILE A 208 -11.66 -24.93 0.45
N LYS A 209 -10.52 -25.63 0.49
CA LYS A 209 -9.19 -25.00 0.40
C LYS A 209 -9.06 -24.16 -0.88
N LEU A 210 -9.51 -24.69 -2.02
CA LEU A 210 -9.41 -23.99 -3.31
C LEU A 210 -10.26 -22.71 -3.34
N TRP A 211 -11.43 -22.72 -2.70
CA TRP A 211 -12.24 -21.52 -2.52
C TRP A 211 -11.62 -20.52 -1.55
N LEU A 212 -11.03 -20.98 -0.44
CA LEU A 212 -10.35 -20.11 0.52
C LEU A 212 -9.20 -19.36 -0.15
N VAL A 213 -8.38 -20.04 -0.95
CA VAL A 213 -7.30 -19.41 -1.75
C VAL A 213 -7.86 -18.36 -2.71
N ALA A 214 -8.97 -18.65 -3.40
CA ALA A 214 -9.57 -17.66 -4.30
C ALA A 214 -10.09 -16.43 -3.54
N ILE A 215 -10.74 -16.61 -2.38
CA ILE A 215 -11.26 -15.50 -1.56
C ILE A 215 -10.11 -14.68 -0.98
N GLU A 216 -9.05 -15.34 -0.51
CA GLU A 216 -7.82 -14.70 -0.03
C GLU A 216 -7.25 -13.73 -1.07
N GLU A 217 -7.11 -14.20 -2.31
CA GLU A 217 -6.54 -13.43 -3.41
C GLU A 217 -7.45 -12.27 -3.84
N VAL A 218 -8.78 -12.48 -3.83
CA VAL A 218 -9.76 -11.40 -3.99
C VAL A 218 -9.58 -10.35 -2.89
N CYS A 219 -9.39 -10.75 -1.63
CA CYS A 219 -9.13 -9.83 -0.53
C CYS A 219 -7.84 -9.04 -0.77
N LYS A 220 -6.73 -9.67 -1.17
CA LYS A 220 -5.47 -8.97 -1.49
C LYS A 220 -5.68 -7.86 -2.54
N LEU A 221 -6.33 -8.20 -3.65
CA LEU A 221 -6.60 -7.26 -4.75
C LEU A 221 -7.54 -6.12 -4.32
N MET A 222 -8.60 -6.43 -3.57
CA MET A 222 -9.52 -5.42 -3.04
C MET A 222 -8.83 -4.50 -2.04
N GLY A 223 -7.96 -5.03 -1.18
CA GLY A 223 -7.11 -4.25 -0.26
C GLY A 223 -6.23 -3.26 -1.02
N GLY A 224 -5.54 -3.72 -2.06
CA GLY A 224 -4.73 -2.87 -2.95
C GLY A 224 -5.54 -1.74 -3.61
N ALA A 225 -6.75 -2.04 -4.11
CA ALA A 225 -7.64 -1.06 -4.72
C ALA A 225 -8.11 0.02 -3.72
N VAL A 226 -8.39 -0.39 -2.48
CA VAL A 226 -8.78 0.51 -1.37
C VAL A 226 -7.61 1.39 -0.96
N PHE A 227 -6.40 0.84 -0.84
CA PHE A 227 -5.21 1.64 -0.58
C PHE A 227 -4.98 2.68 -1.68
N LEU A 228 -4.95 2.26 -2.95
CA LEU A 228 -4.78 3.16 -4.10
C LEU A 228 -5.80 4.30 -4.09
N SER A 229 -7.06 3.99 -3.78
CA SER A 229 -8.12 4.98 -3.62
C SER A 229 -7.83 6.01 -2.53
N GLY A 230 -7.29 5.56 -1.40
CA GLY A 230 -6.83 6.43 -0.31
C GLY A 230 -5.70 7.36 -0.74
N PHE A 231 -4.66 6.84 -1.40
CA PHE A 231 -3.53 7.65 -1.87
C PHE A 231 -3.96 8.68 -2.93
N LEU A 232 -4.81 8.28 -3.88
CA LEU A 232 -5.36 9.23 -4.86
C LEU A 232 -6.17 10.35 -4.21
N HIS A 233 -6.85 10.06 -3.10
CA HIS A 233 -7.55 11.09 -2.34
C HIS A 233 -6.59 12.12 -1.73
N VAL A 234 -5.48 11.66 -1.15
CA VAL A 234 -4.44 12.54 -0.60
C VAL A 234 -3.79 13.36 -1.71
N LEU A 235 -3.43 12.74 -2.84
CA LEU A 235 -2.82 13.43 -3.97
C LEU A 235 -3.68 14.61 -4.44
N ARG A 236 -5.00 14.38 -4.60
CA ARG A 236 -5.94 15.45 -4.97
C ARG A 236 -6.01 16.56 -3.92
N GLN A 237 -5.96 16.21 -2.64
CA GLN A 237 -5.99 17.23 -1.58
C GLN A 237 -4.72 18.09 -1.59
N VAL A 238 -3.56 17.48 -1.84
CA VAL A 238 -2.28 18.19 -1.97
C VAL A 238 -2.29 19.14 -3.17
N GLU A 239 -2.75 18.68 -4.32
CA GLU A 239 -2.82 19.50 -5.56
C GLU A 239 -3.80 20.68 -5.44
N ASN A 240 -4.90 20.51 -4.70
CA ASN A 240 -5.89 21.56 -4.50
C ASN A 240 -5.54 22.55 -3.38
N THR A 241 -4.45 22.32 -2.63
CA THR A 241 -4.02 23.23 -1.56
C THR A 241 -2.99 24.22 -2.10
N PRO A 242 -3.30 25.53 -2.22
CA PRO A 242 -2.35 26.51 -2.71
C PRO A 242 -1.10 26.58 -1.80
N PRO A 243 0.10 26.84 -2.33
CA PRO A 243 1.31 26.99 -1.52
C PRO A 243 1.21 28.14 -0.48
N GLU A 244 0.48 29.21 -0.82
CA GLU A 244 0.41 30.44 0.00
C GLU A 244 -0.33 30.27 1.33
N THR A 245 -1.31 29.36 1.43
CA THR A 245 -2.04 29.11 2.68
C THR A 245 -1.18 28.43 3.75
N ILE A 246 -0.14 27.71 3.35
CA ILE A 246 0.77 27.02 4.27
C ILE A 246 1.74 28.03 4.91
N ASP A 247 2.31 28.93 4.11
CA ASP A 247 3.21 29.96 4.61
C ASP A 247 2.49 30.95 5.54
N LEU A 248 1.24 31.31 5.24
CA LEU A 248 0.43 32.19 6.10
C LEU A 248 0.06 31.54 7.44
N ALA A 249 -0.23 30.24 7.45
CA ALA A 249 -0.51 29.50 8.68
C ALA A 249 0.73 29.41 9.59
N LEU A 250 1.90 29.19 9.01
CA LEU A 250 3.17 29.15 9.75
C LEU A 250 3.59 30.54 10.28
N GLN A 251 3.30 31.61 9.52
CA GLN A 251 3.54 32.98 9.98
C GLN A 251 2.62 33.37 11.14
N THR A 252 1.35 32.98 11.11
CA THR A 252 0.42 33.27 12.20
C THR A 252 0.74 32.49 13.48
N THR A 253 1.21 31.24 13.38
CA THR A 253 1.63 30.47 14.58
C THR A 253 2.91 31.00 15.20
N SER A 254 3.89 31.41 14.40
CA SER A 254 5.13 31.99 14.92
C SER A 254 4.91 33.35 15.59
N ALA A 255 4.00 34.18 15.05
CA ALA A 255 3.64 35.46 15.65
C ALA A 255 2.92 35.34 17.01
N GLN A 256 2.21 34.24 17.26
CA GLN A 256 1.52 34.00 18.54
C GLN A 256 2.42 33.41 19.63
N SER A 257 3.49 32.67 19.29
CA SER A 257 4.41 32.11 20.29
C SER A 257 5.43 33.11 20.86
N GLY A 258 5.51 34.31 20.27
CA GLY A 258 6.43 35.38 20.67
C GLY A 258 5.85 36.41 21.66
N ARG A 259 4.67 36.16 22.23
CA ARG A 259 4.06 36.93 23.32
C ARG A 259 3.97 36.07 24.57
#